data_AF-A0A803QT27-F1
#
_entry.id   AF-A0A803QT27-F1
#
_cell.length_a   1.000
_cell.length_b   1.000
_cell.length_c   1.000
_cell.angle_alpha   90.00
_cell.angle_beta   90.00
_cell.angle_gamma   90.00
#
_symmetry.space_group_name_H-M   'P 1'
#
loop_
_entity.id
_entity.type
_entity.pdbx_description
1 polymer ?
#
loop_
_entity_poly.entity_id
_entity_poly.type
_entity_poly.pdbx_seq_one_letter_code
_entity_poly.pdbx_strand_id
1 'polypeptide(L)'
;MRSFSSPATFDQTTTLRTNLKKRYPGTKLPCVVQNLINEFSRGNISQLISSLDLLVYKGIRLPSKTLALLLQQCGNSRSLREGKWVHLHLKVTGLRRPGTLLENHLINMYFKCGSDVDARKVFDKMAVRNLYSWNNMLSGYVKMKKLKVARRMFDQMPEKDFVSWNTMVIAYAQNELFHEALDLYRELRRSSIGYNEFSFAGVLTVCVKLKELELTRQIHGQILVAGFLTNVVLSSSVVDAYTKCGEMGDARRYFDEMPIRDVLVWTTLVSGYAKWGHMKCASELFHLMPEKNPVSWTALIAGYARNGMGYEALTLFTKMIMFGFTPDQFTFSSCLCACAGIAALKQGKQIHGYLIRTNFRPNTIVVSSLIDMYTKCGSLVTAHMVFNLMGNKQEVILWNTMISALAQHGHGKEAIQMFEDLIRSGLKLDRITFVVVLNACSHSGLVQEGLRIFNSMTADHGIIPDQEHYACLIDILGRAGRFEELMNQIDKMPCEPGYQVWNSLLGVCRLHRNLELGRKAAELLIELNPELPDAYVFLSSIYAIHGRWELVEKVRQLMNKRHVRKERAVSWIEIDNKVHAFTVSDRLHPMAKAIYSVLRELASHSLNLNTKR
;
A
#
# COMPACT_ATOMS: atom_id res chain seq x y z
N MET A 1 -19.68 36.20 9.67
CA MET A 1 -19.90 36.88 8.37
C MET A 1 -18.58 37.49 7.89
N ARG A 2 -17.93 36.80 6.95
CA ARG A 2 -16.88 37.20 5.99
C ARG A 2 -16.27 35.86 5.54
N SER A 3 -16.84 35.33 4.47
CA SER A 3 -16.56 34.04 3.88
C SER A 3 -15.19 34.05 3.19
N PHE A 4 -14.26 33.18 3.60
CA PHE A 4 -13.11 32.83 2.80
C PHE A 4 -13.31 31.43 2.22
N SER A 5 -13.39 31.40 0.90
CA SER A 5 -13.53 30.27 0.00
C SER A 5 -12.29 29.36 -0.01
N SER A 6 -12.53 28.11 -0.39
CA SER A 6 -11.61 26.97 -0.50
C SER A 6 -10.31 27.25 -1.30
N PRO A 7 -9.27 26.41 -1.15
CA PRO A 7 -8.05 26.54 -1.92
C PRO A 7 -8.37 26.23 -3.39
N ALA A 8 -8.17 27.23 -4.23
CA ALA A 8 -8.33 27.12 -5.67
C ALA A 8 -7.51 25.94 -6.18
N THR A 9 -8.19 25.00 -6.86
CA THR A 9 -7.62 24.26 -7.96
C THR A 9 -6.75 25.21 -8.76
N PHE A 10 -5.43 24.94 -8.85
CA PHE A 10 -4.53 25.72 -9.67
C PHE A 10 -5.02 25.63 -11.12
N ASP A 11 -5.79 26.63 -11.53
CA ASP A 11 -6.36 26.79 -12.85
C ASP A 11 -5.19 27.14 -13.78
N GLN A 12 -4.51 26.11 -14.29
CA GLN A 12 -3.37 26.24 -15.21
C GLN A 12 -3.73 27.10 -16.43
N THR A 13 -5.02 27.16 -16.76
CA THR A 13 -5.68 27.98 -17.78
C THR A 13 -5.63 29.49 -17.52
N THR A 14 -5.87 29.97 -16.28
CA THR A 14 -5.72 31.40 -15.94
C THR A 14 -4.26 31.81 -15.77
N THR A 15 -3.42 30.90 -15.27
CA THR A 15 -1.98 31.12 -15.10
C THR A 15 -1.25 31.23 -16.46
N LEU A 16 -1.69 30.49 -17.48
CA LEU A 16 -1.21 30.64 -18.86
C LEU A 16 -1.64 31.97 -19.48
N ARG A 17 -2.90 32.39 -19.29
CA ARG A 17 -3.43 33.67 -19.81
C ARG A 17 -2.74 34.90 -19.21
N THR A 18 -2.42 34.87 -17.92
CA THR A 18 -1.74 35.98 -17.22
C THR A 18 -0.25 36.06 -17.56
N ASN A 19 0.43 34.93 -17.74
CA ASN A 19 1.84 34.89 -18.18
C ASN A 19 2.05 35.28 -19.66
N LEU A 20 1.01 35.17 -20.50
CA LEU A 20 1.04 35.62 -21.90
C LEU A 20 0.93 37.15 -22.05
N LYS A 21 0.18 37.84 -21.17
CA LYS A 21 0.03 39.31 -21.22
C LYS A 21 1.22 40.08 -20.64
N LYS A 22 1.95 39.52 -19.66
CA LYS A 22 3.02 40.24 -18.94
C LYS A 22 4.38 40.31 -19.64
N ARG A 23 4.61 39.61 -20.75
CA ARG A 23 5.96 39.51 -21.37
C ARG A 23 6.11 40.01 -22.81
N TYR A 24 5.03 40.51 -23.44
CA TYR A 24 5.09 41.18 -24.75
C TYR A 24 3.96 42.24 -24.84
N PRO A 25 4.24 43.53 -24.62
CA PRO A 25 3.37 44.57 -25.13
C PRO A 25 3.66 44.71 -26.63
N GLY A 26 2.79 44.16 -27.49
CA GLY A 26 2.71 44.66 -28.87
C GLY A 26 3.03 43.73 -30.05
N THR A 27 2.99 42.39 -29.95
CA THR A 27 2.95 41.53 -31.15
C THR A 27 1.70 40.64 -31.14
N LYS A 28 0.73 40.95 -32.01
CA LYS A 28 -0.48 40.14 -32.22
C LYS A 28 -0.06 38.78 -32.80
N LEU A 29 -0.28 37.68 -32.07
CA LEU A 29 -0.19 36.34 -32.66
C LEU A 29 -1.21 36.21 -33.80
N PRO A 30 -0.90 35.50 -34.91
CA PRO A 30 -1.86 35.26 -35.98
C PRO A 30 -3.14 34.57 -35.44
N CYS A 31 -4.32 35.00 -35.90
CA CYS A 31 -5.64 34.51 -35.44
C CYS A 31 -5.75 32.97 -35.45
N VAL A 32 -5.10 32.32 -36.43
CA VAL A 32 -5.04 30.85 -36.56
C VAL A 32 -4.35 30.18 -35.37
N VAL A 33 -3.28 30.79 -34.83
CA VAL A 33 -2.54 30.27 -33.68
C VAL A 33 -3.34 30.43 -32.39
N GLN A 34 -4.08 31.54 -32.27
CA GLN A 34 -4.95 31.79 -31.12
C GLN A 34 -6.16 30.84 -31.10
N ASN A 35 -6.74 30.53 -32.27
CA ASN A 35 -7.81 29.54 -32.41
C ASN A 35 -7.32 28.12 -32.12
N LEU A 36 -6.13 27.73 -32.62
CA LEU A 36 -5.53 26.44 -32.26
C LEU A 36 -5.37 26.32 -30.74
N ILE A 37 -4.76 27.31 -30.07
CA ILE A 37 -4.56 27.29 -28.60
C ILE A 37 -5.90 27.23 -27.83
N ASN A 38 -6.94 27.91 -28.30
CA ASN A 38 -8.26 27.88 -27.70
C ASN A 38 -8.95 26.51 -27.87
N GLU A 39 -8.87 25.90 -29.06
CA GLU A 39 -9.40 24.55 -29.31
C GLU A 39 -8.60 23.47 -28.56
N PHE A 40 -7.28 23.66 -28.42
CA PHE A 40 -6.41 22.85 -27.56
C PHE A 40 -6.84 22.88 -26.10
N SER A 41 -7.31 24.03 -25.60
CA SER A 41 -7.78 24.17 -24.21
C SER A 41 -9.15 23.52 -23.96
N ARG A 42 -9.90 23.16 -25.01
CA ARG A 42 -11.21 22.50 -24.93
C ARG A 42 -11.15 20.97 -25.02
N GLY A 43 -9.97 20.38 -25.24
CA GLY A 43 -9.78 18.93 -25.27
C GLY A 43 -10.23 18.22 -26.56
N ASN A 44 -10.54 18.96 -27.63
CA ASN A 44 -10.96 18.39 -28.91
C ASN A 44 -9.74 17.97 -29.77
N ILE A 45 -9.30 16.71 -29.59
CA ILE A 45 -8.07 16.17 -30.17
C ILE A 45 -8.20 15.84 -31.69
N SER A 46 -9.40 15.56 -32.19
CA SER A 46 -9.62 15.12 -33.59
C SER A 46 -9.55 16.25 -34.63
N GLN A 47 -10.12 17.43 -34.32
CA GLN A 47 -10.04 18.63 -35.19
C GLN A 47 -8.62 19.23 -35.24
N LEU A 48 -7.74 18.79 -34.35
CA LEU A 48 -6.36 19.22 -34.27
C LEU A 48 -5.49 18.66 -35.39
N ILE A 49 -5.69 17.38 -35.72
CA ILE A 49 -4.93 16.68 -36.75
C ILE A 49 -5.22 17.34 -38.11
N SER A 50 -6.49 17.62 -38.41
CA SER A 50 -6.88 18.31 -39.65
C SER A 50 -6.33 19.74 -39.73
N SER A 51 -6.24 20.44 -38.60
CA SER A 51 -5.66 21.78 -38.54
C SER A 51 -4.13 21.78 -38.72
N LEU A 52 -3.43 20.78 -38.15
CA LEU A 52 -1.99 20.60 -38.34
C LEU A 52 -1.65 20.17 -39.77
N ASP A 53 -2.46 19.30 -40.38
CA ASP A 53 -2.32 18.89 -41.79
C ASP A 53 -2.45 20.09 -42.73
N LEU A 54 -3.43 20.97 -42.47
CA LEU A 54 -3.61 22.20 -43.24
C LEU A 54 -2.42 23.16 -43.11
N LEU A 55 -1.80 23.24 -41.91
CA LEU A 55 -0.61 24.05 -41.67
C LEU A 55 0.64 23.46 -42.36
N VAL A 56 0.76 22.13 -42.39
CA VAL A 56 1.82 21.43 -43.14
C VAL A 56 1.66 21.67 -44.64
N TYR A 57 0.44 21.53 -45.18
CA TYR A 57 0.13 21.79 -46.59
C TYR A 57 0.40 23.24 -47.00
N LYS A 58 0.11 24.20 -46.10
CA LYS A 58 0.36 25.64 -46.32
C LYS A 58 1.80 26.07 -45.99
N GLY A 59 2.66 25.17 -45.52
CA GLY A 59 4.05 25.48 -45.15
C GLY A 59 4.20 26.47 -43.99
N ILE A 60 3.16 26.67 -43.18
CA ILE A 60 3.15 27.68 -42.11
C ILE A 60 3.95 27.19 -40.91
N ARG A 61 5.01 27.93 -40.56
CA ARG A 61 5.87 27.62 -39.42
C ARG A 61 5.27 28.14 -38.11
N LEU A 62 5.08 27.24 -37.15
CA LEU A 62 4.65 27.61 -35.80
C LEU A 62 5.84 28.10 -34.93
N PRO A 63 5.60 29.04 -34.00
CA PRO A 63 6.62 29.46 -33.04
C PRO A 63 7.07 28.32 -32.13
N SER A 64 8.37 28.27 -31.78
CA SER A 64 8.94 27.22 -30.92
C SER A 64 8.25 27.10 -29.56
N LYS A 65 7.81 28.23 -28.98
CA LYS A 65 7.08 28.23 -27.70
C LYS A 65 5.70 27.58 -27.81
N THR A 66 5.00 27.79 -28.93
CA THR A 66 3.72 27.15 -29.21
C THR A 66 3.93 25.63 -29.34
N LEU A 67 4.91 25.21 -30.15
CA LEU A 67 5.24 23.80 -30.35
C LEU A 67 5.64 23.09 -29.04
N ALA A 68 6.41 23.75 -28.17
CA ALA A 68 6.76 23.20 -26.85
C ALA A 68 5.52 22.96 -25.96
N LEU A 69 4.56 23.90 -25.96
CA LEU A 69 3.29 23.73 -25.24
C LEU A 69 2.46 22.57 -25.81
N LEU A 70 2.42 22.42 -27.14
CA LEU A 70 1.72 21.30 -27.78
C LEU A 70 2.32 19.96 -27.35
N LEU A 71 3.65 19.84 -27.39
CA LEU A 71 4.35 18.64 -26.96
C LEU A 71 4.14 18.32 -25.47
N GLN A 72 4.14 19.34 -24.61
CA GLN A 72 3.87 19.17 -23.19
C GLN A 72 2.45 18.64 -22.95
N GLN A 73 1.47 19.19 -23.67
CA GLN A 73 0.08 18.76 -23.57
C GLN A 73 -0.12 17.34 -24.12
N CYS A 74 0.45 17.01 -25.28
CA CYS A 74 0.43 15.64 -25.82
C CYS A 74 1.05 14.63 -24.84
N GLY A 75 2.14 15.02 -24.17
CA GLY A 75 2.74 14.19 -23.13
C GLY A 75 1.83 14.03 -21.91
N ASN A 76 1.15 15.08 -21.48
CA ASN A 76 0.21 15.02 -20.34
C ASN A 76 -1.03 14.16 -20.66
N SER A 77 -1.54 14.23 -21.89
CA SER A 77 -2.66 13.42 -22.36
C SER A 77 -2.27 12.02 -22.84
N ARG A 78 -0.97 11.68 -22.82
CA ARG A 78 -0.39 10.43 -23.35
C ARG A 78 -0.78 10.15 -24.81
N SER A 79 -0.94 11.21 -25.59
CA SER A 79 -1.41 11.21 -26.97
C SER A 79 -0.25 11.04 -27.96
N LEU A 80 0.17 9.79 -28.19
CA LEU A 80 1.35 9.46 -29.00
C LEU A 80 1.19 9.86 -30.48
N ARG A 81 -0.02 9.69 -31.05
CA ARG A 81 -0.28 9.95 -32.47
C ARG A 81 -0.11 11.44 -32.79
N GLU A 82 -0.70 12.28 -31.95
CA GLU A 82 -0.65 13.73 -32.02
C GLU A 82 0.77 14.24 -31.80
N GLY A 83 1.47 13.68 -30.81
CA GLY A 83 2.88 13.99 -30.58
C GLY A 83 3.77 13.67 -31.79
N LYS A 84 3.50 12.55 -32.50
CA LYS A 84 4.18 12.21 -33.76
C LYS A 84 3.85 13.18 -34.88
N TRP A 85 2.61 13.66 -34.98
CA TRP A 85 2.23 14.71 -35.94
C TRP A 85 2.94 16.03 -35.69
N VAL A 86 3.03 16.48 -34.44
CA VAL A 86 3.79 17.68 -34.08
C VAL A 86 5.28 17.51 -34.42
N HIS A 87 5.85 16.33 -34.17
CA HIS A 87 7.23 16.02 -34.58
C HIS A 87 7.39 15.97 -36.11
N LEU A 88 6.40 15.48 -36.85
CA LEU A 88 6.42 15.50 -38.32
C LEU A 88 6.35 16.93 -38.86
N HIS A 89 5.47 17.78 -38.31
CA HIS A 89 5.35 19.18 -38.66
C HIS A 89 6.68 19.93 -38.48
N LEU A 90 7.42 19.65 -37.39
CA LEU A 90 8.78 20.16 -37.19
C LEU A 90 9.73 19.78 -38.34
N LYS A 91 9.70 18.52 -38.79
CA LYS A 91 10.57 18.04 -39.88
C LYS A 91 10.22 18.65 -41.23
N VAL A 92 8.93 18.82 -41.52
CA VAL A 92 8.43 19.29 -42.83
C VAL A 92 8.57 20.81 -42.98
N THR A 93 8.37 21.59 -41.91
CA THR A 93 8.48 23.07 -41.94
C THR A 93 9.91 23.62 -41.89
N GLY A 94 10.91 22.79 -42.21
CA GLY A 94 12.31 23.21 -42.34
C GLY A 94 13.14 23.16 -41.04
N LEU A 95 12.57 22.75 -39.90
CA LEU A 95 13.32 22.49 -38.65
C LEU A 95 13.83 21.05 -38.63
N ARG A 96 14.63 20.65 -39.63
CA ARG A 96 15.26 19.30 -39.66
C ARG A 96 16.14 19.03 -38.42
N ARG A 97 16.66 20.08 -37.79
CA ARG A 97 17.31 20.07 -36.47
C ARG A 97 16.69 21.18 -35.61
N PRO A 98 15.63 20.88 -34.83
CA PRO A 98 15.05 21.87 -33.94
C PRO A 98 16.04 22.23 -32.83
N GLY A 99 15.95 23.44 -32.25
CA GLY A 99 16.85 23.81 -31.16
C GLY A 99 16.69 22.89 -29.94
N THR A 100 17.74 22.76 -29.13
CA THR A 100 17.86 21.83 -27.98
C THR A 100 16.64 21.85 -27.04
N LEU A 101 15.98 23.00 -26.88
CA LEU A 101 14.75 23.12 -26.07
C LEU A 101 13.61 22.26 -26.64
N LEU A 102 13.34 22.32 -27.94
CA LEU A 102 12.27 21.55 -28.57
C LEU A 102 12.60 20.04 -28.60
N GLU A 103 13.87 19.70 -28.83
CA GLU A 103 14.35 18.32 -28.77
C GLU A 103 14.15 17.72 -27.36
N ASN A 104 14.44 18.50 -26.31
CA ASN A 104 14.19 18.10 -24.92
C ASN A 104 12.69 17.90 -24.63
N HIS A 105 11.80 18.74 -25.18
CA HIS A 105 10.35 18.55 -25.04
C HIS A 105 9.84 17.34 -25.82
N LEU A 106 10.41 17.05 -27.00
CA LEU A 106 10.11 15.84 -27.77
C LEU A 106 10.49 14.58 -27.00
N ILE A 107 11.70 14.53 -26.42
CA ILE A 107 12.15 13.41 -25.60
C ILE A 107 11.17 13.17 -24.43
N ASN A 108 10.84 14.22 -23.68
CA ASN A 108 9.92 14.11 -22.54
C ASN A 108 8.50 13.66 -22.97
N MET A 109 7.99 14.19 -24.09
CA MET A 109 6.70 13.78 -24.64
C MET A 109 6.70 12.30 -25.02
N TYR A 110 7.73 11.83 -25.74
CA TYR A 110 7.83 10.43 -26.16
C TYR A 110 7.91 9.46 -24.97
N PHE A 111 8.69 9.79 -23.93
CA PHE A 111 8.72 8.98 -22.71
C PHE A 111 7.38 8.97 -21.98
N LYS A 112 6.68 10.11 -21.85
CA LYS A 112 5.34 10.15 -21.25
C LYS A 112 4.31 9.33 -22.02
N CYS A 113 4.48 9.24 -23.33
CA CYS A 113 3.67 8.41 -24.23
C CYS A 113 4.15 6.94 -24.32
N GLY A 114 5.19 6.55 -23.57
CA GLY A 114 5.71 5.19 -23.54
C GLY A 114 6.55 4.75 -24.75
N SER A 115 6.98 5.67 -25.62
CA SER A 115 7.84 5.38 -26.78
C SER A 115 9.30 5.74 -26.51
N ASP A 116 10.05 4.85 -25.85
CA ASP A 116 11.48 5.07 -25.60
C ASP A 116 12.34 5.00 -26.86
N VAL A 117 11.92 4.23 -27.87
CA VAL A 117 12.62 4.12 -29.15
C VAL A 117 12.62 5.46 -29.90
N ASP A 118 11.48 6.15 -29.95
CA ASP A 118 11.38 7.45 -30.62
C ASP A 118 12.11 8.53 -29.81
N ALA A 119 12.03 8.50 -28.48
CA ALA A 119 12.81 9.38 -27.61
C ALA A 119 14.31 9.22 -27.85
N ARG A 120 14.79 7.96 -27.95
CA ARG A 120 16.19 7.65 -28.23
C ARG A 120 16.64 8.15 -29.60
N LYS A 121 15.80 7.97 -30.64
CA LYS A 121 16.07 8.50 -31.98
C LYS A 121 16.20 10.02 -32.01
N VAL A 122 15.41 10.74 -31.21
CA VAL A 122 15.55 12.20 -31.08
C VAL A 122 16.89 12.51 -30.43
N PHE A 123 17.19 11.90 -29.29
CA PHE A 123 18.42 12.12 -28.53
C PHE A 123 19.71 11.83 -29.32
N ASP A 124 19.74 10.73 -30.07
CA ASP A 124 20.90 10.36 -30.89
C ASP A 124 21.14 11.36 -32.04
N LYS A 125 20.08 12.01 -32.55
CA LYS A 125 20.16 13.02 -33.63
C LYS A 125 20.45 14.44 -33.17
N MET A 126 20.44 14.71 -31.86
CA MET A 126 20.72 16.04 -31.32
C MET A 126 22.15 16.47 -31.65
N ALA A 127 22.32 17.68 -32.17
CA ALA A 127 23.64 18.25 -32.47
C ALA A 127 24.42 18.63 -31.20
N VAL A 128 23.70 19.14 -30.18
CA VAL A 128 24.26 19.51 -28.88
C VAL A 128 23.39 18.90 -27.79
N ARG A 129 23.99 18.09 -26.92
CA ARG A 129 23.31 17.46 -25.77
C ARG A 129 23.78 18.16 -24.50
N ASN A 130 22.84 18.72 -23.74
CA ASN A 130 23.14 19.33 -22.44
C ASN A 130 22.69 18.42 -21.29
N LEU A 131 23.00 18.80 -20.05
CA LEU A 131 22.59 18.05 -18.85
C LEU A 131 21.09 17.76 -18.81
N TYR A 132 20.24 18.71 -19.25
CA TYR A 132 18.79 18.50 -19.35
C TYR A 132 18.40 17.38 -20.33
N SER A 133 19.06 17.29 -21.49
CA SER A 133 18.83 16.22 -22.46
C SER A 133 19.13 14.85 -21.85
N TRP A 134 20.28 14.72 -21.18
CA TRP A 134 20.68 13.49 -20.49
C TRP A 134 19.76 13.14 -19.32
N ASN A 135 19.44 14.11 -18.45
CA ASN A 135 18.55 13.92 -17.31
C ASN A 135 17.12 13.55 -17.74
N ASN A 136 16.62 14.08 -18.86
CA ASN A 136 15.34 13.65 -19.44
C ASN A 136 15.37 12.20 -19.92
N MET A 137 16.48 11.76 -20.55
CA MET A 137 16.65 10.36 -20.94
C MET A 137 16.71 9.44 -19.72
N LEU A 138 17.47 9.82 -18.68
CA LEU A 138 17.54 9.06 -17.42
C LEU A 138 16.17 8.94 -16.76
N SER A 139 15.50 10.06 -16.50
CA SER A 139 14.17 10.08 -15.87
C SER A 139 13.15 9.28 -16.69
N GLY A 140 13.23 9.36 -18.02
CA GLY A 140 12.38 8.60 -18.93
C GLY A 140 12.55 7.09 -18.79
N TYR A 141 13.78 6.58 -18.85
CA TYR A 141 14.05 5.15 -18.69
C TYR A 141 13.73 4.65 -17.27
N VAL A 142 14.00 5.45 -16.24
CA VAL A 142 13.64 5.15 -14.85
C VAL A 142 12.13 4.98 -14.70
N LYS A 143 11.32 5.91 -15.25
CA LYS A 143 9.85 5.83 -15.22
C LYS A 143 9.31 4.58 -15.93
N MET A 144 10.02 4.10 -16.95
CA MET A 144 9.69 2.87 -17.67
C MET A 144 10.29 1.61 -17.02
N LYS A 145 10.87 1.70 -15.81
CA LYS A 145 11.53 0.62 -15.07
C LYS A 145 12.68 -0.06 -15.85
N LYS A 146 13.27 0.61 -16.85
CA LYS A 146 14.41 0.11 -17.65
C LYS A 146 15.75 0.50 -17.03
N LEU A 147 16.01 0.09 -15.78
CA LEU A 147 17.17 0.56 -15.00
C LEU A 147 18.53 0.25 -15.61
N LYS A 148 18.71 -0.93 -16.24
CA LYS A 148 19.97 -1.28 -16.93
C LYS A 148 20.31 -0.33 -18.08
N VAL A 149 19.29 0.21 -18.77
CA VAL A 149 19.49 1.21 -19.83
C VAL A 149 19.80 2.57 -19.22
N ALA A 150 19.07 2.95 -18.15
CA ALA A 150 19.33 4.19 -17.42
C ALA A 150 20.76 4.23 -16.86
N ARG A 151 21.27 3.14 -16.27
CA ARG A 151 22.65 3.05 -15.77
C ARG A 151 23.68 3.27 -16.87
N ARG A 152 23.54 2.58 -18.01
CA ARG A 152 24.42 2.78 -19.16
C ARG A 152 24.41 4.22 -19.65
N MET A 153 23.24 4.86 -19.70
CA MET A 153 23.12 6.27 -20.05
C MET A 153 23.82 7.18 -19.05
N PHE A 154 23.68 6.90 -17.75
CA PHE A 154 24.32 7.64 -16.68
C PHE A 154 25.84 7.54 -16.80
N ASP A 155 26.38 6.35 -17.04
CA ASP A 155 27.82 6.13 -17.20
C ASP A 155 28.40 6.93 -18.36
N GLN A 156 27.67 7.00 -19.48
CA GLN A 156 28.04 7.73 -20.68
C GLN A 156 27.92 9.27 -20.56
N MET A 157 27.33 9.79 -19.48
CA MET A 157 27.21 11.24 -19.31
C MET A 157 28.59 11.88 -19.14
N PRO A 158 28.96 12.87 -20.01
CA PRO A 158 30.25 13.56 -19.92
C PRO A 158 30.40 14.32 -18.60
N GLU A 159 29.34 14.99 -18.19
CA GLU A 159 29.21 15.67 -16.91
C GLU A 159 27.93 15.18 -16.23
N LYS A 160 27.97 15.08 -14.90
CA LYS A 160 26.84 14.64 -14.07
C LYS A 160 26.57 15.75 -13.08
N ASP A 161 25.31 16.08 -12.84
CA ASP A 161 24.90 17.04 -11.81
C ASP A 161 24.16 16.32 -10.67
N PHE A 162 23.78 17.07 -9.63
CA PHE A 162 22.97 16.53 -8.53
C PHE A 162 21.69 15.84 -9.03
N VAL A 163 21.08 16.33 -10.11
CA VAL A 163 19.84 15.74 -10.66
C VAL A 163 20.12 14.37 -11.26
N SER A 164 21.23 14.20 -12.00
CA SER A 164 21.64 12.90 -12.56
C SER A 164 21.84 11.87 -11.46
N TRP A 165 22.62 12.22 -10.42
CA TRP A 165 22.91 11.32 -9.30
C TRP A 165 21.66 10.99 -8.47
N ASN A 166 20.91 12.01 -8.05
CA ASN A 166 19.72 11.83 -7.22
C ASN A 166 18.66 10.99 -7.95
N THR A 167 18.49 11.20 -9.26
CA THR A 167 17.56 10.40 -10.09
C THR A 167 17.93 8.93 -10.05
N MET A 168 19.22 8.58 -10.19
CA MET A 168 19.68 7.19 -10.16
C MET A 168 19.55 6.56 -8.77
N VAL A 169 19.96 7.26 -7.71
CA VAL A 169 19.87 6.74 -6.33
C VAL A 169 18.41 6.48 -5.95
N ILE A 170 17.50 7.43 -6.24
CA ILE A 170 16.05 7.25 -6.00
C ILE A 170 15.50 6.09 -6.83
N ALA A 171 15.92 5.97 -8.10
CA ALA A 171 15.47 4.90 -8.98
C ALA A 171 15.83 3.51 -8.46
N TYR A 172 17.08 3.31 -8.03
CA TYR A 172 17.52 2.04 -7.45
C TYR A 172 16.80 1.75 -6.13
N ALA A 173 16.67 2.74 -5.25
CA ALA A 173 15.95 2.61 -3.97
C ALA A 173 14.47 2.22 -4.17
N GLN A 174 13.77 2.84 -5.12
CA GLN A 174 12.36 2.54 -5.38
C GLN A 174 12.14 1.13 -5.96
N ASN A 175 13.11 0.61 -6.72
CA ASN A 175 13.07 -0.72 -7.34
C ASN A 175 13.76 -1.81 -6.49
N GLU A 176 14.03 -1.53 -5.21
CA GLU A 176 14.52 -2.53 -4.23
C GLU A 176 15.92 -3.07 -4.51
N LEU A 177 16.69 -2.34 -5.32
CA LEU A 177 18.10 -2.55 -5.57
C LEU A 177 18.91 -1.69 -4.58
N PHE A 178 18.83 -2.07 -3.30
CA PHE A 178 19.29 -1.24 -2.19
C PHE A 178 20.81 -1.08 -2.16
N HIS A 179 21.55 -2.14 -2.49
CA HIS A 179 23.01 -2.11 -2.50
C HIS A 179 23.53 -1.13 -3.56
N GLU A 180 22.99 -1.19 -4.78
CA GLU A 180 23.35 -0.29 -5.87
C GLU A 180 22.99 1.16 -5.57
N ALA A 181 21.87 1.40 -4.87
CA ALA A 181 21.49 2.74 -4.42
C ALA A 181 22.52 3.31 -3.41
N LEU A 182 22.94 2.50 -2.43
CA LEU A 182 23.92 2.91 -1.42
C LEU A 182 25.31 3.10 -2.01
N ASP A 183 25.72 2.27 -2.96
CA ASP A 183 27.01 2.39 -3.64
C ASP A 183 27.08 3.66 -4.48
N LEU A 184 26.03 3.95 -5.26
CA LEU A 184 25.92 5.22 -5.99
C LEU A 184 25.92 6.45 -5.07
N TYR A 185 25.29 6.36 -3.91
CA TYR A 185 25.33 7.45 -2.94
C TYR A 185 26.73 7.65 -2.36
N ARG A 186 27.47 6.57 -2.09
CA ARG A 186 28.88 6.65 -1.66
C ARG A 186 29.76 7.24 -2.75
N GLU A 187 29.53 6.92 -4.01
CA GLU A 187 30.21 7.54 -5.16
C GLU A 187 29.92 9.05 -5.23
N LEU A 188 28.64 9.45 -5.12
CA LEU A 188 28.25 10.87 -5.08
C LEU A 188 29.00 11.62 -3.97
N ARG A 189 29.07 11.03 -2.77
CA ARG A 189 29.77 11.63 -1.62
C ARG A 189 31.27 11.81 -1.84
N ARG A 190 31.90 10.91 -2.60
CA ARG A 190 33.34 11.00 -2.94
C ARG A 190 33.60 11.90 -4.15
N SER A 191 32.56 12.26 -4.90
CA SER A 191 32.68 13.16 -6.04
C SER A 191 32.96 14.60 -5.59
N SER A 192 33.64 15.37 -6.43
CA SER A 192 33.93 16.79 -6.18
C SER A 192 32.69 17.68 -6.12
N ILE A 193 31.55 17.20 -6.63
CA ILE A 193 30.27 17.93 -6.64
C ILE A 193 29.65 17.97 -5.24
N GLY A 194 29.95 16.97 -4.39
CA GLY A 194 29.36 16.81 -3.07
C GLY A 194 27.88 16.40 -3.12
N TYR A 195 27.08 16.88 -2.18
CA TYR A 195 25.66 16.54 -2.06
C TYR A 195 24.84 17.77 -1.64
N ASN A 196 23.53 17.73 -1.93
CA ASN A 196 22.58 18.76 -1.51
C ASN A 196 21.43 18.16 -0.69
N GLU A 197 20.50 19.00 -0.25
CA GLU A 197 19.31 18.59 0.52
C GLU A 197 18.50 17.46 -0.13
N PHE A 198 18.46 17.39 -1.48
CA PHE A 198 17.72 16.36 -2.21
C PHE A 198 18.48 15.03 -2.35
N SER A 199 19.80 15.03 -2.15
CA SER A 199 20.64 13.83 -2.31
C SER A 199 20.34 12.74 -1.29
N PHE A 200 19.76 13.10 -0.15
CA PHE A 200 19.41 12.14 0.90
C PHE A 200 18.10 11.40 0.65
N ALA A 201 17.22 11.90 -0.24
CA ALA A 201 15.88 11.34 -0.44
C ALA A 201 15.90 9.86 -0.86
N GLY A 202 16.83 9.49 -1.76
CA GLY A 202 16.98 8.11 -2.20
C GLY A 202 17.47 7.20 -1.08
N VAL A 203 18.44 7.65 -0.27
CA VAL A 203 18.98 6.85 0.85
C VAL A 203 17.97 6.73 1.99
N LEU A 204 17.23 7.79 2.32
CA LEU A 204 16.12 7.72 3.28
C LEU A 204 15.04 6.74 2.81
N THR A 205 14.79 6.65 1.49
CA THR A 205 13.91 5.62 0.93
C THR A 205 14.46 4.20 1.17
N VAL A 206 15.77 4.00 1.03
CA VAL A 206 16.42 2.71 1.37
C VAL A 206 16.25 2.41 2.86
N CYS A 207 16.52 3.37 3.74
CA CYS A 207 16.35 3.22 5.19
C CYS A 207 14.93 2.76 5.55
N VAL A 208 13.92 3.45 5.00
CA VAL A 208 12.51 3.15 5.20
C VAL A 208 12.13 1.75 4.71
N LYS A 209 12.60 1.36 3.52
CA LYS A 209 12.23 0.08 2.91
C LYS A 209 12.89 -1.10 3.62
N LEU A 210 14.15 -0.97 4.02
CA LEU A 210 14.87 -2.00 4.77
C LEU A 210 14.53 -2.00 6.27
N LYS A 211 13.92 -0.91 6.78
CA LYS A 211 13.70 -0.65 8.22
C LYS A 211 15.00 -0.68 9.03
N GLU A 212 16.09 -0.24 8.42
CA GLU A 212 17.43 -0.23 9.03
C GLU A 212 17.62 1.05 9.86
N LEU A 213 17.47 0.91 11.17
CA LEU A 213 17.55 2.03 12.10
C LEU A 213 18.95 2.65 12.15
N GLU A 214 20.00 1.83 12.19
CA GLU A 214 21.37 2.34 12.29
C GLU A 214 21.76 3.16 11.07
N LEU A 215 21.32 2.75 9.87
CA LEU A 215 21.50 3.55 8.67
C LEU A 215 20.73 4.87 8.76
N THR A 216 19.51 4.85 9.30
CA THR A 216 18.70 6.07 9.52
C THR A 216 19.44 7.06 10.43
N ARG A 217 20.04 6.58 11.52
CA ARG A 217 20.84 7.40 12.45
C ARG A 217 22.09 7.99 11.79
N GLN A 218 22.82 7.17 11.03
CA GLN A 218 24.00 7.63 10.28
C GLN A 218 23.65 8.72 9.27
N ILE A 219 22.55 8.55 8.52
CA ILE A 219 22.10 9.53 7.54
C ILE A 219 21.59 10.80 8.21
N HIS A 220 20.83 10.68 9.30
CA HIS A 220 20.43 11.85 10.09
C HIS A 220 21.66 12.64 10.59
N GLY A 221 22.68 11.97 11.12
CA GLY A 221 23.93 12.60 11.53
C GLY A 221 24.66 13.31 10.38
N GLN A 222 24.66 12.72 9.17
CA GLN A 222 25.22 13.37 7.98
C GLN A 222 24.44 14.62 7.57
N ILE A 223 23.11 14.58 7.64
CA ILE A 223 22.25 15.74 7.35
C ILE A 223 22.51 16.87 8.35
N LEU A 224 22.66 16.52 9.64
CA LEU A 224 23.00 17.45 10.73
C LEU A 224 24.35 18.14 10.47
N VAL A 225 25.42 17.37 10.25
CA VAL A 225 26.77 17.91 10.03
C VAL A 225 26.85 18.76 8.76
N ALA A 226 26.06 18.41 7.74
CA ALA A 226 25.99 19.17 6.51
C ALA A 226 25.16 20.47 6.59
N GLY A 227 24.45 20.70 7.70
CA GLY A 227 23.66 21.91 7.92
C GLY A 227 22.31 21.95 7.19
N PHE A 228 21.78 20.81 6.75
CA PHE A 228 20.53 20.76 5.97
C PHE A 228 19.25 20.57 6.82
N LEU A 229 19.33 20.53 8.15
CA LEU A 229 18.14 20.33 9.01
C LEU A 229 17.16 21.50 9.02
N THR A 230 17.59 22.68 8.56
CA THR A 230 16.69 23.83 8.37
C THR A 230 15.71 23.62 7.22
N ASN A 231 16.00 22.68 6.30
CA ASN A 231 15.08 22.31 5.24
C ASN A 231 13.92 21.47 5.81
N VAL A 232 12.72 22.07 5.87
CA VAL A 232 11.53 21.43 6.43
C VAL A 232 11.17 20.12 5.73
N VAL A 233 11.33 20.03 4.40
CA VAL A 233 10.99 18.82 3.62
C VAL A 233 11.93 17.66 3.95
N LEU A 234 13.23 17.93 4.05
CA LEU A 234 14.22 16.92 4.43
C LEU A 234 14.01 16.49 5.89
N SER A 235 13.77 17.43 6.80
CA SER A 235 13.49 17.15 8.21
C SER A 235 12.23 16.30 8.39
N SER A 236 11.15 16.60 7.65
CA SER A 236 9.96 15.76 7.60
C SER A 236 10.25 14.34 7.10
N SER A 237 11.16 14.20 6.13
CA SER A 237 11.58 12.89 5.60
C SER A 237 12.42 12.09 6.60
N VAL A 238 13.21 12.75 7.45
CA VAL A 238 13.96 12.11 8.54
C VAL A 238 13.00 11.60 9.63
N VAL A 239 12.01 12.42 10.03
CA VAL A 239 10.96 11.97 10.96
C VAL A 239 10.19 10.77 10.37
N ASP A 240 9.81 10.83 9.09
CA ASP A 240 9.18 9.69 8.39
C ASP A 240 10.07 8.44 8.40
N ALA A 241 11.38 8.59 8.22
CA ALA A 241 12.31 7.47 8.28
C ALA A 241 12.36 6.79 9.65
N TYR A 242 12.51 7.56 10.74
CA TYR A 242 12.47 7.01 12.10
C TYR A 242 11.12 6.35 12.40
N THR A 243 10.01 7.02 12.11
CA THR A 243 8.68 6.47 12.37
C THR A 243 8.43 5.19 11.58
N LYS A 244 8.93 5.04 10.35
CA LYS A 244 8.75 3.79 9.58
C LYS A 244 9.69 2.67 10.02
N CYS A 245 10.85 2.99 10.60
CA CYS A 245 11.75 2.02 11.22
C CYS A 245 11.28 1.56 12.62
N GLY A 246 10.35 2.27 13.25
CA GLY A 246 9.77 1.90 14.55
C GLY A 246 10.31 2.67 15.75
N GLU A 247 11.29 3.55 15.54
CA GLU A 247 11.85 4.37 16.61
C GLU A 247 11.05 5.65 16.81
N MET A 248 9.97 5.53 17.58
CA MET A 248 9.12 6.68 17.91
C MET A 248 9.79 7.68 18.86
N GLY A 249 10.76 7.24 19.67
CA GLY A 249 11.50 8.10 20.60
C GLY A 249 12.37 9.13 19.87
N ASP A 250 13.24 8.66 18.97
CA ASP A 250 14.12 9.51 18.16
C ASP A 250 13.31 10.42 17.23
N ALA A 251 12.25 9.88 16.61
CA ALA A 251 11.32 10.67 15.79
C ALA A 251 10.69 11.83 16.58
N ARG A 252 10.24 11.56 17.79
CA ARG A 252 9.59 12.56 18.65
C ARG A 252 10.56 13.62 19.14
N ARG A 253 11.76 13.20 19.60
CA ARG A 253 12.80 14.13 20.03
C ARG A 253 13.16 15.10 18.92
N TYR A 254 13.40 14.57 17.71
CA TYR A 254 13.76 15.42 16.58
C TYR A 254 12.62 16.35 16.18
N PHE A 255 11.38 15.86 16.15
CA PHE A 255 10.20 16.70 15.92
C PHE A 255 10.10 17.86 16.92
N ASP A 256 10.33 17.61 18.22
CA ASP A 256 10.28 18.64 19.25
C ASP A 256 11.45 19.66 19.12
N GLU A 257 12.60 19.27 18.56
CA GLU A 257 13.72 20.18 18.26
C GLU A 257 13.51 21.03 17.00
N MET A 258 12.60 20.65 16.10
CA MET A 258 12.36 21.40 14.86
C MET A 258 11.82 22.81 15.13
N PRO A 259 12.46 23.88 14.59
CA PRO A 259 12.01 25.25 14.80
C PRO A 259 10.72 25.59 14.05
N ILE A 260 10.54 24.99 12.88
CA ILE A 260 9.35 25.16 12.03
C ILE A 260 8.80 23.77 11.74
N ARG A 261 7.53 23.55 12.10
CA ARG A 261 6.81 22.29 11.91
C ARG A 261 5.64 22.54 10.99
N ASP A 262 5.75 22.09 9.74
CA ASP A 262 4.66 22.15 8.78
C ASP A 262 3.60 21.07 9.06
N VAL A 263 2.43 21.20 8.44
CA VAL A 263 1.34 20.23 8.62
C VAL A 263 1.78 18.80 8.22
N LEU A 264 2.73 18.68 7.29
CA LEU A 264 3.29 17.40 6.86
C LEU A 264 3.99 16.68 8.02
N VAL A 265 4.94 17.29 8.73
CA VAL A 265 5.66 16.60 9.81
C VAL A 265 4.74 16.21 10.97
N TRP A 266 3.76 17.06 11.30
CA TRP A 266 2.72 16.72 12.27
C TRP A 266 1.92 15.49 11.84
N THR A 267 1.48 15.46 10.58
CA THR A 267 0.71 14.34 10.02
C THR A 267 1.54 13.05 9.98
N THR A 268 2.82 13.14 9.60
CA THR A 268 3.76 12.01 9.60
C THR A 268 3.89 11.42 11.00
N LEU A 269 4.06 12.24 12.03
CA LEU A 269 4.23 11.76 13.39
C LEU A 269 2.95 11.14 13.97
N VAL A 270 1.78 11.77 13.72
CA VAL A 270 0.46 11.20 14.07
C VAL A 270 0.27 9.84 13.40
N SER A 271 0.54 9.74 12.09
CA SER A 271 0.45 8.49 11.34
C SER A 271 1.43 7.43 11.85
N GLY A 272 2.64 7.84 12.21
CA GLY A 272 3.66 6.99 12.81
C GLY A 272 3.20 6.37 14.12
N TYR A 273 2.81 7.18 15.10
CA TYR A 273 2.30 6.67 16.38
C TYR A 273 1.08 5.77 16.20
N ALA A 274 0.16 6.15 15.32
CA ALA A 274 -1.02 5.37 15.02
C ALA A 274 -0.68 3.99 14.41
N LYS A 275 0.31 3.94 13.50
CA LYS A 275 0.76 2.69 12.86
C LYS A 275 1.36 1.70 13.87
N TRP A 276 2.06 2.20 14.90
CA TRP A 276 2.67 1.38 15.95
C TRP A 276 1.75 1.15 17.17
N GLY A 277 0.47 1.50 17.06
CA GLY A 277 -0.54 1.24 18.10
C GLY A 277 -0.50 2.19 19.30
N HIS A 278 0.36 3.21 19.28
CA HIS A 278 0.44 4.24 20.32
C HIS A 278 -0.65 5.30 20.12
N MET A 279 -1.92 4.86 20.15
CA MET A 279 -3.07 5.70 19.77
C MET A 279 -3.28 6.92 20.68
N LYS A 280 -2.90 6.83 21.96
CA LYS A 280 -2.95 7.97 22.89
C LYS A 280 -2.06 9.12 22.42
N CYS A 281 -0.79 8.83 22.16
CA CYS A 281 0.18 9.81 21.65
C CYS A 281 -0.24 10.37 20.29
N ALA A 282 -0.78 9.52 19.40
CA ALA A 282 -1.29 9.95 18.10
C ALA A 282 -2.46 10.94 18.25
N SER A 283 -3.40 10.65 19.15
CA SER A 283 -4.57 11.51 19.40
C SER A 283 -4.18 12.84 20.04
N GLU A 284 -3.29 12.82 21.04
CA GLU A 284 -2.76 14.02 21.68
C GLU A 284 -2.07 14.94 20.67
N LEU A 285 -1.15 14.38 19.86
CA LEU A 285 -0.48 15.13 18.80
C LEU A 285 -1.47 15.70 17.79
N PHE A 286 -2.46 14.91 17.36
CA PHE A 286 -3.49 15.38 16.45
C PHE A 286 -4.25 16.58 17.03
N HIS A 287 -4.61 16.55 18.32
CA HIS A 287 -5.28 17.69 18.95
C HIS A 287 -4.39 18.93 19.01
N LEU A 288 -3.10 18.77 19.28
CA LEU A 288 -2.09 19.83 19.29
C LEU A 288 -1.77 20.42 17.90
N MET A 289 -2.14 19.75 16.81
CA MET A 289 -1.90 20.26 15.45
C MET A 289 -2.55 21.65 15.27
N PRO A 290 -1.78 22.68 14.89
CA PRO A 290 -2.30 24.03 14.65
C PRO A 290 -3.36 24.05 13.54
N GLU A 291 -3.08 23.32 12.46
CA GLU A 291 -3.99 23.14 11.33
C GLU A 291 -4.15 21.64 11.05
N LYS A 292 -5.41 21.21 10.92
CA LYS A 292 -5.77 19.83 10.57
C LYS A 292 -6.24 19.81 9.11
N ASN A 293 -5.78 18.83 8.35
CA ASN A 293 -6.16 18.62 6.96
C ASN A 293 -6.83 17.23 6.80
N PRO A 294 -7.48 16.94 5.65
CA PRO A 294 -8.09 15.63 5.42
C PRO A 294 -7.13 14.45 5.64
N VAL A 295 -5.85 14.61 5.30
CA VAL A 295 -4.83 13.56 5.46
C VAL A 295 -4.60 13.22 6.95
N SER A 296 -4.51 14.22 7.82
CA SER A 296 -4.35 14.02 9.26
C SER A 296 -5.56 13.35 9.91
N TRP A 297 -6.79 13.71 9.48
CA TRP A 297 -8.01 13.03 9.92
C TRP A 297 -8.02 11.56 9.47
N THR A 298 -7.76 11.32 8.18
CA THR A 298 -7.68 9.96 7.62
C THR A 298 -6.60 9.13 8.31
N ALA A 299 -5.43 9.70 8.60
CA ALA A 299 -4.34 9.00 9.29
C ALA A 299 -4.76 8.53 10.69
N LEU A 300 -5.45 9.38 11.45
CA LEU A 300 -5.91 9.03 12.79
C LEU A 300 -7.08 8.02 12.75
N ILE A 301 -8.05 8.20 11.83
CA ILE A 301 -9.16 7.25 11.61
C ILE A 301 -8.63 5.86 11.20
N ALA A 302 -7.72 5.81 10.22
CA ALA A 302 -7.07 4.57 9.79
C ALA A 302 -6.27 3.92 10.94
N GLY A 303 -5.63 4.75 11.77
CA GLY A 303 -4.98 4.34 13.01
C GLY A 303 -5.90 3.59 13.96
N TYR A 304 -7.01 4.23 14.35
CA TYR A 304 -8.00 3.62 15.23
C TYR A 304 -8.59 2.34 14.62
N ALA A 305 -8.94 2.35 13.33
CA ALA A 305 -9.47 1.19 12.64
C ALA A 305 -8.51 -0.01 12.66
N ARG A 306 -7.22 0.22 12.38
CA ARG A 306 -6.19 -0.85 12.34
C ARG A 306 -5.90 -1.44 13.72
N ASN A 307 -6.03 -0.66 14.77
CA ASN A 307 -5.76 -1.09 16.15
C ASN A 307 -7.02 -1.62 16.87
N GLY A 308 -8.06 -2.01 16.13
CA GLY A 308 -9.29 -2.59 16.69
C GLY A 308 -10.21 -1.62 17.41
N MET A 309 -9.92 -0.31 17.36
CA MET A 309 -10.69 0.75 18.02
C MET A 309 -11.72 1.34 17.05
N GLY A 310 -12.65 0.49 16.59
CA GLY A 310 -13.58 0.82 15.51
C GLY A 310 -14.57 1.95 15.86
N TYR A 311 -15.01 2.03 17.12
CA TYR A 311 -15.95 3.06 17.57
C TYR A 311 -15.32 4.47 17.55
N GLU A 312 -14.06 4.57 17.97
CA GLU A 312 -13.27 5.80 17.96
C GLU A 312 -13.04 6.29 16.52
N ALA A 313 -12.74 5.36 15.60
CA ALA A 313 -12.59 5.65 14.18
C ALA A 313 -13.88 6.26 13.59
N LEU A 314 -15.03 5.65 13.85
CA LEU A 314 -16.32 6.14 13.36
C LEU A 314 -16.73 7.47 14.01
N THR A 315 -16.43 7.66 15.30
CA THR A 315 -16.66 8.93 15.99
C THR A 315 -15.85 10.06 15.37
N LEU A 316 -14.58 9.81 15.06
CA LEU A 316 -13.73 10.78 14.35
C LEU A 316 -14.21 11.05 12.93
N PHE A 317 -14.71 10.05 12.22
CA PHE A 317 -15.32 10.22 10.91
C PHE A 317 -16.54 11.15 10.95
N THR A 318 -17.43 10.97 11.93
CA THR A 318 -18.57 11.89 12.14
C THR A 318 -18.07 13.31 12.40
N LYS A 319 -17.06 13.48 13.28
CA LYS A 319 -16.45 14.79 13.55
C LYS A 319 -15.84 15.40 12.30
N MET A 320 -15.10 14.63 11.50
CA MET A 320 -14.50 15.08 10.24
C MET A 320 -15.55 15.69 9.31
N ILE A 321 -16.69 15.01 9.13
CA ILE A 321 -17.81 15.50 8.31
C ILE A 321 -18.44 16.74 8.94
N MET A 322 -18.66 16.76 10.26
CA MET A 322 -19.25 17.92 10.97
C MET A 322 -18.40 19.18 10.83
N PHE A 323 -17.07 19.04 10.81
CA PHE A 323 -16.14 20.15 10.56
C PHE A 323 -16.00 20.52 9.08
N GLY A 324 -16.77 19.91 8.19
CA GLY A 324 -16.80 20.24 6.76
C GLY A 324 -15.67 19.65 5.92
N PHE A 325 -14.88 18.71 6.47
CA PHE A 325 -13.86 18.02 5.69
C PHE A 325 -14.50 16.94 4.83
N THR A 326 -14.13 16.88 3.55
CA THR A 326 -14.61 15.87 2.61
C THR A 326 -13.81 14.58 2.77
N PRO A 327 -14.44 13.44 3.12
CA PRO A 327 -13.76 12.15 3.17
C PRO A 327 -13.25 11.73 1.79
N ASP A 328 -12.08 11.10 1.74
CA ASP A 328 -11.55 10.49 0.53
C ASP A 328 -11.73 8.96 0.54
N GLN A 329 -11.28 8.31 -0.52
CA GLN A 329 -11.33 6.84 -0.66
C GLN A 329 -10.65 6.07 0.49
N PHE A 330 -9.59 6.63 1.07
CA PHE A 330 -8.86 6.01 2.18
C PHE A 330 -9.60 6.21 3.50
N THR A 331 -10.25 7.37 3.69
CA THR A 331 -11.17 7.60 4.82
C THR A 331 -12.30 6.57 4.79
N PHE A 332 -13.00 6.44 3.66
CA PHE A 332 -14.12 5.51 3.53
C PHE A 332 -13.70 4.06 3.74
N SER A 333 -12.59 3.64 3.12
CA SER A 333 -12.03 2.31 3.34
C SER A 333 -11.73 2.05 4.82
N SER A 334 -11.09 2.99 5.51
CA SER A 334 -10.77 2.87 6.93
C SER A 334 -12.03 2.76 7.81
N CYS A 335 -13.06 3.56 7.54
CA CYS A 335 -14.32 3.50 8.27
C CYS A 335 -15.08 2.19 8.00
N LEU A 336 -15.06 1.69 6.76
CA LEU A 336 -15.68 0.41 6.41
C LEU A 336 -14.94 -0.77 7.07
N CYS A 337 -13.60 -0.75 7.09
CA CYS A 337 -12.79 -1.71 7.85
C CYS A 337 -13.10 -1.63 9.35
N ALA A 338 -13.26 -0.43 9.91
CA ALA A 338 -13.69 -0.26 11.30
C ALA A 338 -15.05 -0.92 11.53
N CYS A 339 -16.06 -0.63 10.69
CA CYS A 339 -17.37 -1.28 10.77
C CYS A 339 -17.27 -2.81 10.68
N ALA A 340 -16.42 -3.32 9.78
CA ALA A 340 -16.20 -4.76 9.62
C ALA A 340 -15.60 -5.39 10.88
N GLY A 341 -14.65 -4.73 11.53
CA GLY A 341 -13.98 -5.20 12.75
C GLY A 341 -14.89 -5.25 13.98
N ILE A 342 -15.84 -4.33 14.10
CA ILE A 342 -16.83 -4.30 15.21
C ILE A 342 -18.21 -4.85 14.81
N ALA A 343 -18.32 -5.50 13.65
CA ALA A 343 -19.58 -6.01 13.09
C ALA A 343 -20.75 -4.98 13.04
N ALA A 344 -20.43 -3.70 12.82
CA ALA A 344 -21.38 -2.59 12.84
C ALA A 344 -22.11 -2.39 11.49
N LEU A 345 -22.99 -3.34 11.15
CA LEU A 345 -23.73 -3.36 9.87
C LEU A 345 -24.53 -2.07 9.61
N LYS A 346 -25.16 -1.51 10.65
CA LYS A 346 -26.00 -0.30 10.51
C LYS A 346 -25.17 0.90 10.06
N GLN A 347 -24.03 1.13 10.71
CA GLN A 347 -23.09 2.21 10.40
C GLN A 347 -22.45 1.99 9.03
N GLY A 348 -22.09 0.75 8.69
CA GLY A 348 -21.62 0.39 7.35
C GLY A 348 -22.62 0.73 6.25
N LYS A 349 -23.91 0.43 6.44
CA LYS A 349 -25.00 0.82 5.53
C LYS A 349 -25.16 2.35 5.43
N GLN A 350 -25.01 3.09 6.53
CA GLN A 350 -25.06 4.55 6.50
C GLN A 350 -23.91 5.15 5.67
N ILE A 351 -22.69 4.61 5.82
CA ILE A 351 -21.54 5.04 5.02
C ILE A 351 -21.76 4.71 3.54
N HIS A 352 -22.26 3.51 3.22
CA HIS A 352 -22.58 3.15 1.85
C HIS A 352 -23.68 4.06 1.25
N GLY A 353 -24.72 4.36 2.01
CA GLY A 353 -25.75 5.33 1.61
C GLY A 353 -25.19 6.75 1.41
N TYR A 354 -24.21 7.16 2.22
CA TYR A 354 -23.51 8.43 2.05
C TYR A 354 -22.74 8.48 0.72
N LEU A 355 -22.02 7.41 0.35
CA LEU A 355 -21.31 7.31 -0.93
C LEU A 355 -22.27 7.51 -2.12
N ILE A 356 -23.43 6.85 -2.08
CA ILE A 356 -24.47 6.97 -3.11
C ILE A 356 -25.02 8.40 -3.16
N ARG A 357 -25.43 8.95 -2.00
CA ARG A 357 -26.04 10.29 -1.92
C ARG A 357 -25.10 11.41 -2.37
N THR A 358 -23.79 11.23 -2.22
CA THR A 358 -22.78 12.22 -2.63
C THR A 358 -22.29 12.02 -4.06
N ASN A 359 -22.84 11.06 -4.82
CA ASN A 359 -22.37 10.67 -6.15
C ASN A 359 -20.85 10.37 -6.17
N PHE A 360 -20.31 9.89 -5.05
CA PHE A 360 -18.91 9.48 -4.97
C PHE A 360 -18.72 8.25 -5.85
N ARG A 361 -17.78 8.28 -6.80
CA ARG A 361 -17.46 7.14 -7.66
C ARG A 361 -16.49 6.21 -6.93
N PRO A 362 -16.94 5.06 -6.38
CA PRO A 362 -16.06 4.18 -5.61
C PRO A 362 -15.01 3.56 -6.53
N ASN A 363 -13.75 3.64 -6.12
CA ASN A 363 -12.68 2.87 -6.75
C ASN A 363 -12.62 1.45 -6.14
N THR A 364 -11.73 0.62 -6.68
CA THR A 364 -11.51 -0.77 -6.23
C THR A 364 -11.26 -0.88 -4.71
N ILE A 365 -10.56 0.09 -4.11
CA ILE A 365 -10.28 0.11 -2.66
C ILE A 365 -11.58 0.21 -1.84
N VAL A 366 -12.43 1.18 -2.17
CA VAL A 366 -13.69 1.39 -1.44
C VAL A 366 -14.64 0.22 -1.63
N VAL A 367 -14.69 -0.35 -2.84
CA VAL A 367 -15.56 -1.47 -3.18
C VAL A 367 -15.13 -2.76 -2.48
N SER A 368 -13.83 -3.06 -2.49
CA SER A 368 -13.27 -4.18 -1.72
C SER A 368 -13.59 -4.01 -0.22
N SER A 369 -13.48 -2.79 0.31
CA SER A 369 -13.83 -2.50 1.71
C SER A 369 -15.33 -2.65 1.99
N LEU A 370 -16.22 -2.32 1.03
CA LEU A 370 -17.67 -2.56 1.15
C LEU A 370 -17.98 -4.05 1.18
N ILE A 371 -17.37 -4.84 0.28
CA ILE A 371 -17.52 -6.29 0.23
C ILE A 371 -17.05 -6.92 1.54
N ASP A 372 -15.87 -6.54 2.05
CA ASP A 372 -15.33 -7.03 3.33
C ASP A 372 -16.25 -6.66 4.50
N MET A 373 -16.73 -5.41 4.55
CA MET A 373 -17.65 -4.94 5.59
C MET A 373 -18.95 -5.73 5.60
N TYR A 374 -19.62 -5.88 4.45
CA TYR A 374 -20.86 -6.65 4.38
C TYR A 374 -20.65 -8.12 4.72
N THR A 375 -19.56 -8.72 4.24
CA THR A 375 -19.19 -10.12 4.52
C THR A 375 -18.97 -10.35 6.02
N LYS A 376 -18.13 -9.55 6.68
CA LYS A 376 -17.83 -9.69 8.12
C LYS A 376 -19.01 -9.33 9.01
N CYS A 377 -19.94 -8.49 8.53
CA CYS A 377 -21.21 -8.22 9.19
C CYS A 377 -22.29 -9.27 8.92
N GLY A 378 -21.97 -10.40 8.27
CA GLY A 378 -22.90 -11.51 8.04
C GLY A 378 -23.85 -11.34 6.85
N SER A 379 -23.64 -10.34 5.99
CA SER A 379 -24.51 -10.01 4.86
C SER A 379 -23.87 -10.35 3.51
N LEU A 380 -23.60 -11.63 3.29
CA LEU A 380 -22.95 -12.14 2.07
C LEU A 380 -23.75 -11.81 0.79
N VAL A 381 -25.08 -11.81 0.86
CA VAL A 381 -25.95 -11.45 -0.27
C VAL A 381 -25.73 -10.00 -0.72
N THR A 382 -25.60 -9.05 0.22
CA THR A 382 -25.32 -7.65 -0.13
C THR A 382 -23.90 -7.49 -0.66
N ALA A 383 -22.92 -8.25 -0.13
CA ALA A 383 -21.57 -8.29 -0.69
C ALA A 383 -21.55 -8.73 -2.16
N HIS A 384 -22.29 -9.80 -2.51
CA HIS A 384 -22.49 -10.23 -3.90
C HIS A 384 -23.14 -9.15 -4.77
N MET A 385 -24.17 -8.47 -4.25
CA MET A 385 -24.83 -7.39 -4.99
C MET A 385 -23.86 -6.23 -5.28
N VAL A 386 -23.04 -5.83 -4.30
CA VAL A 386 -22.01 -4.81 -4.49
C VAL A 386 -21.02 -5.26 -5.58
N PHE A 387 -20.53 -6.50 -5.52
CA PHE A 387 -19.62 -7.04 -6.55
C PHE A 387 -20.26 -7.03 -7.95
N ASN A 388 -21.52 -7.43 -8.08
CA ASN A 388 -22.21 -7.53 -9.36
C ASN A 388 -22.49 -6.15 -9.99
N LEU A 389 -22.91 -5.17 -9.19
CA LEU A 389 -23.24 -3.81 -9.64
C LEU A 389 -22.01 -3.01 -10.09
N MET A 390 -20.80 -3.48 -9.79
CA MET A 390 -19.58 -2.85 -10.26
C MET A 390 -19.41 -3.00 -11.76
N GLY A 391 -19.32 -1.86 -12.45
CA GLY A 391 -19.15 -1.83 -13.90
C GLY A 391 -17.78 -2.34 -14.38
N ASN A 392 -16.69 -1.95 -13.71
CA ASN A 392 -15.34 -2.36 -14.09
C ASN A 392 -14.80 -3.44 -13.14
N LYS A 393 -14.61 -4.66 -13.66
CA LYS A 393 -14.07 -5.83 -12.94
C LYS A 393 -12.67 -6.24 -13.40
N GLN A 394 -11.88 -5.31 -13.95
CA GLN A 394 -10.55 -5.57 -14.51
C GLN A 394 -9.43 -5.74 -13.46
N GLU A 395 -9.74 -5.56 -12.17
CA GLU A 395 -8.76 -5.70 -11.09
C GLU A 395 -8.98 -7.00 -10.31
N VAL A 396 -7.95 -7.87 -10.30
CA VAL A 396 -7.95 -9.18 -9.64
C VAL A 396 -8.26 -9.09 -8.14
N ILE A 397 -7.88 -7.98 -7.49
CA ILE A 397 -8.12 -7.74 -6.05
C ILE A 397 -9.61 -7.87 -5.69
N LEU A 398 -10.53 -7.43 -6.56
CA LEU A 398 -11.97 -7.52 -6.31
C LEU A 398 -12.45 -8.98 -6.28
N TRP A 399 -11.98 -9.78 -7.23
CA TRP A 399 -12.26 -11.22 -7.28
C TRP A 399 -11.69 -11.93 -6.07
N ASN A 400 -10.43 -11.66 -5.71
CA ASN A 400 -9.80 -12.21 -4.50
C ASN A 400 -10.61 -11.85 -3.24
N THR A 401 -11.12 -10.61 -3.13
CA THR A 401 -11.95 -10.19 -1.99
C THR A 401 -13.22 -11.04 -1.90
N MET A 402 -13.88 -11.27 -3.03
CA MET A 402 -15.15 -12.01 -3.07
C MET A 402 -14.95 -13.53 -2.90
N ILE A 403 -13.88 -14.11 -3.45
CA ILE A 403 -13.52 -15.52 -3.25
C ILE A 403 -13.19 -15.75 -1.77
N SER A 404 -12.43 -14.83 -1.15
CA SER A 404 -12.15 -14.89 0.30
C SER A 404 -13.42 -14.77 1.14
N ALA A 405 -14.37 -13.94 0.72
CA ALA A 405 -15.66 -13.81 1.40
C ALA A 405 -16.46 -15.12 1.38
N LEU A 406 -16.55 -15.76 0.21
CA LEU A 406 -17.19 -17.07 0.05
C LEU A 406 -16.49 -18.15 0.90
N ALA A 407 -15.16 -18.16 0.92
CA ALA A 407 -14.36 -19.08 1.73
C ALA A 407 -14.66 -18.97 3.23
N GLN A 408 -14.71 -17.74 3.76
CA GLN A 408 -14.97 -17.47 5.19
C GLN A 408 -16.37 -17.89 5.63
N HIS A 409 -17.34 -17.87 4.72
CA HIS A 409 -18.71 -18.32 4.96
C HIS A 409 -18.93 -19.81 4.63
N GLY A 410 -17.88 -20.54 4.26
CA GLY A 410 -17.95 -21.98 3.98
C GLY A 410 -18.48 -22.35 2.58
N HIS A 411 -18.68 -21.37 1.69
CA HIS A 411 -19.17 -21.56 0.32
C HIS A 411 -18.04 -21.87 -0.67
N GLY A 412 -17.20 -22.88 -0.38
CA GLY A 412 -16.01 -23.18 -1.18
C GLY A 412 -16.28 -23.55 -2.64
N LYS A 413 -17.43 -24.18 -2.94
CA LYS A 413 -17.82 -24.49 -4.33
C LYS A 413 -18.08 -23.22 -5.15
N GLU A 414 -18.79 -22.25 -4.57
CA GLU A 414 -19.03 -20.95 -5.20
C GLU A 414 -17.72 -20.16 -5.34
N ALA A 415 -16.81 -20.29 -4.36
CA ALA A 415 -15.48 -19.69 -4.43
C ALA A 415 -14.66 -20.22 -5.62
N ILE A 416 -14.70 -21.54 -5.87
CA ILE A 416 -14.08 -22.16 -7.05
C ILE A 416 -14.76 -21.70 -8.33
N GLN A 417 -16.09 -21.64 -8.37
CA GLN A 417 -16.84 -21.16 -9.54
C GLN A 417 -16.42 -19.74 -9.93
N MET A 418 -16.27 -18.84 -8.95
CA MET A 418 -15.80 -17.48 -9.20
C MET A 418 -14.32 -17.42 -9.62
N PHE A 419 -13.48 -18.32 -9.11
CA PHE A 419 -12.10 -18.45 -9.58
C PHE A 419 -12.05 -18.88 -11.06
N GLU A 420 -12.92 -19.80 -11.48
CA GLU A 420 -13.06 -20.19 -12.88
C GLU A 420 -13.62 -19.05 -13.74
N ASP A 421 -14.55 -18.24 -13.22
CA ASP A 421 -15.05 -17.02 -13.88
C ASP A 421 -13.91 -16.01 -14.07
N LEU A 422 -13.04 -15.84 -13.06
CA LEU A 422 -11.85 -15.00 -13.12
C LEU A 422 -10.88 -15.48 -14.21
N ILE A 423 -10.62 -16.78 -14.32
CA ILE A 423 -9.80 -17.35 -15.40
C ILE A 423 -10.43 -17.03 -16.76
N ARG A 424 -11.75 -17.24 -16.91
CA ARG A 424 -12.48 -16.96 -18.16
C ARG A 424 -12.48 -15.49 -18.55
N SER A 425 -12.31 -14.58 -17.60
CA SER A 425 -12.17 -13.14 -17.88
C SER A 425 -10.84 -12.75 -18.54
N GLY A 426 -9.86 -13.68 -18.61
CA GLY A 426 -8.55 -13.45 -19.22
C GLY A 426 -7.62 -12.56 -18.40
N LEU A 427 -7.96 -12.29 -17.13
CA LEU A 427 -7.12 -11.53 -16.23
C LEU A 427 -5.90 -12.35 -15.80
N LYS A 428 -4.74 -11.69 -15.75
CA LYS A 428 -3.51 -12.31 -15.25
C LYS A 428 -3.62 -12.52 -13.75
N LEU A 429 -3.67 -13.78 -13.33
CA LEU A 429 -3.69 -14.17 -11.92
C LEU A 429 -2.39 -13.75 -11.21
N ASP A 430 -2.52 -13.45 -9.92
CA ASP A 430 -1.38 -13.23 -9.03
C ASP A 430 -1.25 -14.35 -7.99
N ARG A 431 -0.16 -14.31 -7.22
CA ARG A 431 0.10 -15.26 -6.12
C ARG A 431 -1.03 -15.26 -5.09
N ILE A 432 -1.59 -14.08 -4.80
CA ILE A 432 -2.62 -13.91 -3.77
C ILE A 432 -3.90 -14.65 -4.17
N THR A 433 -4.26 -14.68 -5.45
CA THR A 433 -5.43 -15.44 -5.94
C THR A 433 -5.37 -16.91 -5.55
N PHE A 434 -4.20 -17.56 -5.72
CA PHE A 434 -4.02 -18.97 -5.40
C PHE A 434 -4.11 -19.23 -3.90
N VAL A 435 -3.51 -18.37 -3.06
CA VAL A 435 -3.65 -18.46 -1.60
C VAL A 435 -5.12 -18.39 -1.17
N VAL A 436 -5.89 -17.46 -1.74
CA VAL A 436 -7.30 -17.26 -1.38
C VAL A 436 -8.17 -18.46 -1.77
N VAL A 437 -8.03 -18.99 -3.00
CA VAL A 437 -8.82 -20.14 -3.43
C VAL A 437 -8.40 -21.45 -2.74
N LEU A 438 -7.11 -21.63 -2.44
CA LEU A 438 -6.64 -22.79 -1.66
C LEU A 438 -7.19 -22.75 -0.22
N ASN A 439 -7.24 -21.57 0.40
CA ASN A 439 -7.92 -21.41 1.70
C ASN A 439 -9.41 -21.76 1.60
N ALA A 440 -10.10 -21.40 0.51
CA ALA A 440 -11.47 -21.81 0.26
C ALA A 440 -11.61 -23.35 0.20
N CYS A 441 -10.69 -24.02 -0.49
CA CYS A 441 -10.63 -25.49 -0.52
C CYS A 441 -10.38 -26.07 0.88
N SER A 442 -9.49 -25.46 1.68
CA SER A 442 -9.18 -25.93 3.03
C SER A 442 -10.37 -25.82 3.98
N HIS A 443 -11.10 -24.70 3.95
CA HIS A 443 -12.26 -24.49 4.82
C HIS A 443 -13.47 -25.33 4.44
N SER A 444 -13.61 -25.66 3.15
CA SER A 444 -14.72 -26.49 2.65
C SER A 444 -14.35 -27.97 2.44
N GLY A 445 -13.15 -28.40 2.83
CA GLY A 445 -12.70 -29.80 2.71
C GLY A 445 -12.56 -30.31 1.27
N LEU A 446 -12.37 -29.42 0.30
CA LEU A 446 -12.27 -29.74 -1.13
C LEU A 446 -10.84 -30.14 -1.51
N VAL A 447 -10.37 -31.26 -0.94
CA VAL A 447 -8.97 -31.71 -1.04
C VAL A 447 -8.51 -31.90 -2.48
N GLN A 448 -9.31 -32.61 -3.29
CA GLN A 448 -8.92 -32.94 -4.66
C GLN A 448 -8.84 -31.69 -5.55
N GLU A 449 -9.76 -30.74 -5.34
CA GLU A 449 -9.73 -29.47 -6.06
C GLU A 449 -8.57 -28.58 -5.63
N GLY A 450 -8.27 -28.54 -4.32
CA GLY A 450 -7.10 -27.84 -3.81
C GLY A 450 -5.80 -28.35 -4.43
N LEU A 451 -5.64 -29.67 -4.57
CA LEU A 451 -4.50 -30.29 -5.25
C LEU A 451 -4.46 -29.95 -6.75
N ARG A 452 -5.60 -29.98 -7.45
CA ARG A 452 -5.68 -29.59 -8.87
C ARG A 452 -5.23 -28.14 -9.07
N ILE A 453 -5.74 -27.23 -8.25
CA ILE A 453 -5.45 -25.80 -8.32
C ILE A 453 -3.98 -25.51 -7.95
N PHE A 454 -3.44 -26.20 -6.95
CA PHE A 454 -2.02 -26.06 -6.58
C PHE A 454 -1.10 -26.45 -7.74
N ASN A 455 -1.42 -27.55 -8.44
CA ASN A 455 -0.62 -28.01 -9.58
C ASN A 455 -0.75 -27.08 -10.80
N SER A 456 -1.96 -26.57 -11.09
CA SER A 456 -2.18 -25.66 -12.23
C SER A 456 -1.45 -24.32 -12.07
N MET A 457 -1.19 -23.88 -10.84
CA MET A 457 -0.44 -22.67 -10.53
C MET A 457 0.91 -22.61 -11.27
N THR A 458 1.67 -23.71 -11.26
CA THR A 458 2.96 -23.80 -11.97
C THR A 458 2.76 -24.17 -13.44
N ALA A 459 1.91 -25.16 -13.72
CA ALA A 459 1.75 -25.74 -15.05
C ALA A 459 1.11 -24.77 -16.06
N ASP A 460 0.04 -24.08 -15.66
CA ASP A 460 -0.80 -23.29 -16.56
C ASP A 460 -0.54 -21.78 -16.43
N HIS A 461 -0.08 -21.33 -15.26
CA HIS A 461 0.07 -19.90 -14.95
C HIS A 461 1.52 -19.45 -14.71
N GLY A 462 2.49 -20.39 -14.66
CA GLY A 462 3.91 -20.09 -14.48
C GLY A 462 4.23 -19.39 -13.16
N ILE A 463 3.40 -19.56 -12.13
CA ILE A 463 3.61 -18.98 -10.80
C ILE A 463 4.26 -20.05 -9.91
N ILE A 464 5.44 -19.76 -9.40
CA ILE A 464 6.18 -20.66 -8.51
C ILE A 464 5.55 -20.58 -7.10
N PRO A 465 5.13 -21.72 -6.49
CA PRO A 465 4.61 -21.76 -5.14
C PRO A 465 5.64 -21.29 -4.11
N ASP A 466 5.23 -20.41 -3.21
CA ASP A 466 6.02 -19.98 -2.05
C ASP A 466 5.48 -20.59 -0.74
N GLN A 467 6.07 -20.20 0.39
CA GLN A 467 5.71 -20.75 1.70
C GLN A 467 4.23 -20.57 2.06
N GLU A 468 3.55 -19.52 1.58
CA GLU A 468 2.13 -19.31 1.87
C GLU A 468 1.26 -20.32 1.13
N HIS A 469 1.60 -20.64 -0.13
CA HIS A 469 0.89 -21.65 -0.92
C HIS A 469 1.04 -23.04 -0.31
N TYR A 470 2.26 -23.39 0.13
CA TYR A 470 2.50 -24.64 0.84
C TYR A 470 1.79 -24.69 2.20
N ALA A 471 1.75 -23.59 2.95
CA ALA A 471 1.01 -23.52 4.20
C ALA A 471 -0.49 -23.80 4.02
N CYS A 472 -1.10 -23.30 2.93
CA CYS A 472 -2.48 -23.64 2.55
C CYS A 472 -2.62 -25.12 2.17
N LEU A 473 -1.70 -25.66 1.37
CA LEU A 473 -1.73 -27.07 0.95
C LEU A 473 -1.62 -28.03 2.14
N ILE A 474 -0.74 -27.71 3.09
CA ILE A 474 -0.55 -28.46 4.33
C ILE A 474 -1.80 -28.40 5.21
N ASP A 475 -2.47 -27.26 5.28
CA ASP A 475 -3.74 -27.13 6.00
C ASP A 475 -4.85 -27.96 5.32
N ILE A 476 -4.92 -27.98 3.97
CA ILE A 476 -5.86 -28.82 3.20
C ILE A 476 -5.64 -30.32 3.50
N LEU A 477 -4.43 -30.83 3.28
CA LEU A 477 -4.09 -32.25 3.47
C LEU A 477 -4.19 -32.65 4.94
N GLY A 478 -3.74 -31.73 5.81
CA GLY A 478 -3.72 -31.89 7.24
C GLY A 478 -5.11 -32.03 7.83
N ARG A 479 -6.05 -31.14 7.49
CA ARG A 479 -7.46 -31.26 7.92
C ARG A 479 -8.10 -32.54 7.43
N ALA A 480 -7.70 -33.04 6.27
CA ALA A 480 -8.15 -34.32 5.73
C ALA A 480 -7.49 -35.56 6.38
N GLY A 481 -6.51 -35.38 7.27
CA GLY A 481 -5.79 -36.47 7.93
C GLY A 481 -4.75 -37.17 7.06
N ARG A 482 -4.43 -36.62 5.88
CA ARG A 482 -3.47 -37.21 4.91
C ARG A 482 -2.03 -36.83 5.24
N PHE A 483 -1.52 -37.29 6.39
CA PHE A 483 -0.20 -36.90 6.90
C PHE A 483 0.98 -37.36 6.04
N GLU A 484 0.89 -38.52 5.38
CA GLU A 484 1.96 -39.00 4.49
C GLU A 484 2.11 -38.10 3.26
N GLU A 485 1.00 -37.78 2.59
CA GLU A 485 0.98 -36.85 1.46
C GLU A 485 1.46 -35.46 1.88
N LEU A 486 1.04 -34.99 3.07
CA LEU A 486 1.46 -33.72 3.64
C LEU A 486 2.98 -33.65 3.82
N MET A 487 3.60 -34.66 4.44
CA MET A 487 5.05 -34.68 4.66
C MET A 487 5.83 -34.72 3.34
N ASN A 488 5.35 -35.49 2.36
CA ASN A 488 5.93 -35.52 1.02
C ASN A 488 5.88 -34.14 0.33
N GLN A 489 4.84 -33.34 0.56
CA GLN A 489 4.78 -31.97 0.02
C GLN A 489 5.75 -31.02 0.72
N ILE A 490 5.98 -31.19 2.03
CA ILE A 490 7.00 -30.42 2.77
C ILE A 490 8.40 -30.73 2.20
N ASP A 491 8.70 -32.01 1.94
CA ASP A 491 10.00 -32.43 1.41
C ASP A 491 10.25 -31.93 -0.03
N LYS A 492 9.19 -31.67 -0.80
CA LYS A 492 9.26 -31.11 -2.17
C LYS A 492 9.39 -29.59 -2.20
N MET A 493 9.39 -28.90 -1.06
CA MET A 493 9.50 -27.45 -1.05
C MET A 493 10.84 -26.99 -1.62
N PRO A 494 10.87 -25.95 -2.47
CA PRO A 494 12.12 -25.43 -3.06
C PRO A 494 12.99 -24.67 -2.04
N CYS A 495 12.50 -24.49 -0.81
CA CYS A 495 13.17 -23.78 0.28
C CYS A 495 12.81 -24.41 1.62
N GLU A 496 13.62 -24.15 2.66
CA GLU A 496 13.31 -24.64 4.00
C GLU A 496 11.95 -24.11 4.49
N PRO A 497 11.14 -24.92 5.19
CA PRO A 497 9.83 -24.50 5.63
C PRO A 497 9.95 -23.41 6.70
N GLY A 498 9.34 -22.26 6.43
CA GLY A 498 9.32 -21.13 7.36
C GLY A 498 8.17 -21.17 8.36
N TYR A 499 7.98 -20.06 9.07
CA TYR A 499 7.02 -19.95 10.17
C TYR A 499 5.59 -20.30 9.76
N GLN A 500 5.08 -19.80 8.62
CA GLN A 500 3.68 -20.06 8.23
C GLN A 500 3.39 -21.56 8.04
N VAL A 501 4.32 -22.29 7.44
CA VAL A 501 4.18 -23.73 7.17
C VAL A 501 4.12 -24.53 8.48
N TRP A 502 5.08 -24.31 9.37
CA TRP A 502 5.08 -24.99 10.66
C TRP A 502 3.88 -24.61 11.53
N ASN A 503 3.40 -23.35 11.45
CA ASN A 503 2.23 -22.90 12.17
C ASN A 503 0.94 -23.59 11.65
N SER A 504 0.77 -23.71 10.33
CA SER A 504 -0.32 -24.49 9.73
C SER A 504 -0.26 -25.95 10.19
N LEU A 505 0.92 -26.56 10.18
CA LEU A 505 1.10 -27.94 10.63
C LEU A 505 0.79 -28.11 12.12
N LEU A 506 1.22 -27.17 12.97
CA LEU A 506 0.91 -27.17 14.40
C LEU A 506 -0.61 -27.14 14.64
N GLY A 507 -1.33 -26.28 13.91
CA GLY A 507 -2.78 -26.17 13.96
C GLY A 507 -3.48 -27.48 13.57
N VAL A 508 -3.04 -28.12 12.49
CA VAL A 508 -3.53 -29.43 12.03
C VAL A 508 -3.24 -30.52 13.07
N CYS A 509 -2.02 -30.55 13.63
CA CYS A 509 -1.64 -31.54 14.64
C CYS A 509 -2.47 -31.39 15.91
N ARG A 510 -2.82 -30.15 16.29
CA ARG A 510 -3.76 -29.87 17.37
C ARG A 510 -5.15 -30.43 17.08
N LEU A 511 -5.62 -30.31 15.83
CA LEU A 511 -6.94 -30.79 15.41
C LEU A 511 -7.04 -32.32 15.44
N HIS A 512 -6.03 -33.02 14.91
CA HIS A 512 -6.00 -34.50 14.85
C HIS A 512 -5.33 -35.17 16.05
N ARG A 513 -4.89 -34.39 17.05
CA ARG A 513 -4.12 -34.87 18.23
C ARG A 513 -2.87 -35.68 17.84
N ASN A 514 -2.20 -35.30 16.77
CA ASN A 514 -0.92 -35.90 16.36
C ASN A 514 0.21 -35.29 17.20
N LEU A 515 0.50 -35.92 18.34
CA LEU A 515 1.38 -35.37 19.37
C LEU A 515 2.86 -35.33 18.94
N GLU A 516 3.33 -36.35 18.23
CA GLU A 516 4.72 -36.44 17.77
C GLU A 516 5.04 -35.35 16.74
N LEU A 517 4.22 -35.24 15.70
CA LEU A 517 4.42 -34.23 14.66
C LEU A 517 4.18 -32.81 15.21
N GLY A 518 3.19 -32.65 16.08
CA GLY A 518 2.90 -31.40 16.76
C GLY A 518 4.03 -30.91 17.67
N ARG A 519 4.74 -31.83 18.34
CA ARG A 519 5.93 -31.50 19.13
C ARG A 519 7.05 -30.96 18.24
N LYS A 520 7.39 -31.66 17.16
CA LYS A 520 8.43 -31.24 16.21
C LYS A 520 8.13 -29.87 15.60
N ALA A 521 6.87 -29.64 15.20
CA ALA A 521 6.43 -28.35 14.67
C ALA A 521 6.56 -27.23 15.71
N ALA A 522 6.20 -27.49 16.98
CA ALA A 522 6.31 -26.50 18.05
C ALA A 522 7.77 -26.12 18.37
N GLU A 523 8.68 -27.10 18.42
CA GLU A 523 10.11 -26.87 18.67
C GLU A 523 10.71 -26.00 17.55
N LEU A 524 10.44 -26.31 16.28
CA LEU A 524 10.91 -25.51 15.14
C LEU A 524 10.33 -24.09 15.11
N LEU A 525 9.06 -23.90 15.50
CA LEU A 525 8.45 -22.57 15.58
C LEU A 525 9.12 -21.69 16.66
N ILE A 526 9.51 -22.28 17.79
CA ILE A 526 10.18 -21.58 18.89
C ILE A 526 11.61 -21.16 18.49
N GLU A 527 12.26 -21.91 17.60
CA GLU A 527 13.55 -21.56 17.03
C GLU A 527 13.42 -20.43 16.00
N LEU A 528 12.42 -20.52 15.10
CA LEU A 528 12.18 -19.53 14.05
C LEU A 528 11.66 -18.18 14.58
N ASN A 529 10.74 -18.20 15.54
CA ASN A 529 10.17 -16.99 16.12
C ASN A 529 10.00 -17.11 17.64
N PRO A 530 11.06 -16.77 18.41
CA PRO A 530 11.08 -16.91 19.86
C PRO A 530 10.01 -16.11 20.61
N GLU A 531 9.42 -15.08 20.02
CA GLU A 531 8.57 -14.11 20.72
C GLU A 531 7.09 -14.53 20.78
N LEU A 532 6.67 -15.48 19.95
CA LEU A 532 5.26 -15.84 19.81
C LEU A 532 4.83 -16.90 20.83
N PRO A 533 3.75 -16.68 21.60
CA PRO A 533 3.36 -17.55 22.71
C PRO A 533 2.75 -18.90 22.28
N ASP A 534 2.15 -18.99 21.10
CA ASP A 534 1.30 -20.13 20.71
C ASP A 534 2.04 -21.48 20.69
N ALA A 535 3.25 -21.49 20.13
CA ALA A 535 4.07 -22.68 20.05
C ALA A 535 4.50 -23.19 21.44
N TYR A 536 4.85 -22.28 22.36
CA TYR A 536 5.18 -22.65 23.75
C TYR A 536 3.97 -23.20 24.50
N VAL A 537 2.80 -22.57 24.35
CA VAL A 537 1.57 -23.01 25.02
C VAL A 537 1.18 -24.40 24.52
N PHE A 538 1.30 -24.67 23.23
CA PHE A 538 1.02 -25.99 22.67
C PHE A 538 2.05 -27.03 23.15
N LEU A 539 3.35 -26.72 23.08
CA LEU A 539 4.42 -27.62 23.55
C LEU A 539 4.27 -27.96 25.04
N SER A 540 3.97 -26.95 25.88
CA SER A 540 3.65 -27.13 27.29
C SER A 540 2.42 -28.03 27.49
N SER A 541 1.41 -27.91 26.62
CA SER A 541 0.22 -28.75 26.70
C SER A 541 0.54 -30.21 26.34
N ILE A 542 1.37 -30.44 25.31
CA ILE A 542 1.84 -31.79 24.96
C ILE A 542 2.58 -32.43 26.15
N TYR A 543 3.52 -31.71 26.77
CA TYR A 543 4.27 -32.26 27.91
C TYR A 543 3.39 -32.54 29.11
N ALA A 544 2.39 -31.70 29.37
CA ALA A 544 1.42 -31.93 30.46
C ALA A 544 0.59 -33.20 30.22
N ILE A 545 0.11 -33.44 28.99
CA ILE A 545 -0.66 -34.65 28.63
C ILE A 545 0.16 -35.92 28.87
N HIS A 546 1.48 -35.88 28.62
CA HIS A 546 2.38 -37.01 28.86
C HIS A 546 2.92 -37.08 30.30
N GLY A 547 2.39 -36.27 31.23
CA GLY A 547 2.82 -36.25 32.63
C GLY A 547 4.24 -35.72 32.86
N ARG A 548 4.89 -35.13 31.85
CA ARG A 548 6.27 -34.60 31.94
C ARG A 548 6.27 -33.17 32.49
N TRP A 549 5.85 -33.01 33.75
CA TRP A 549 5.75 -31.72 34.43
C TRP A 549 7.07 -30.94 34.53
N GLU A 550 8.21 -31.64 34.56
CA GLU A 550 9.52 -31.00 34.52
C GLU A 550 9.75 -30.23 33.21
N LEU A 551 9.32 -30.79 32.07
CA LEU A 551 9.46 -30.13 30.76
C LEU A 551 8.45 -28.98 30.62
N VAL A 552 7.26 -29.10 31.19
CA VAL A 552 6.29 -28.01 31.30
C VAL A 552 6.90 -26.81 32.02
N GLU A 553 7.56 -27.05 33.15
CA GLU A 553 8.21 -26.00 33.92
C GLU A 553 9.39 -25.39 33.14
N LYS A 554 10.20 -26.19 32.44
CA LYS A 554 11.25 -25.68 31.54
C LYS A 554 10.70 -24.77 30.44
N VAL A 555 9.59 -25.14 29.80
CA VAL A 555 8.93 -24.30 28.78
C VAL A 555 8.45 -22.99 29.39
N ARG A 556 7.86 -23.03 30.59
CA ARG A 556 7.42 -21.82 31.32
C ARG A 556 8.59 -20.91 31.69
N GLN A 557 9.70 -21.47 32.17
CA GLN A 557 10.92 -20.72 32.45
C GLN A 557 11.50 -20.07 31.19
N LEU A 558 11.48 -20.79 30.06
CA LEU A 558 11.92 -20.26 28.77
C LEU A 558 11.05 -19.09 28.30
N MET A 559 9.72 -19.19 28.44
CA MET A 559 8.79 -18.09 28.17
C MET A 559 9.11 -16.87 29.04
N ASN A 560 9.34 -17.07 30.34
CA ASN A 560 9.69 -15.98 31.27
C ASN A 560 11.02 -15.32 30.90
N LYS A 561 12.05 -16.11 30.57
CA LYS A 561 13.38 -15.61 30.16
C LYS A 561 13.30 -14.77 28.87
N ARG A 562 12.39 -15.13 27.95
CA ARG A 562 12.17 -14.43 26.68
C ARG A 562 11.08 -13.36 26.76
N HIS A 563 10.57 -13.07 27.95
CA HIS A 563 9.46 -12.12 28.18
C HIS A 563 8.18 -12.43 27.38
N VAL A 564 8.00 -13.67 26.95
CA VAL A 564 6.80 -14.13 26.23
C VAL A 564 5.69 -14.39 27.24
N ARG A 565 4.55 -13.74 27.06
CA ARG A 565 3.38 -13.93 27.92
C ARG A 565 2.23 -14.52 27.12
N LYS A 566 1.54 -15.49 27.71
CA LYS A 566 0.26 -15.97 27.19
C LYS A 566 -0.76 -14.84 27.23
N GLU A 567 -1.43 -14.57 26.12
CA GLU A 567 -2.56 -13.64 26.09
C GLU A 567 -3.69 -14.12 27.01
N ARG A 568 -4.23 -13.22 27.81
CA ARG A 568 -5.37 -13.53 28.67
C ARG A 568 -6.62 -13.53 27.80
N ALA A 569 -7.37 -14.64 27.78
CA ALA A 569 -8.65 -14.67 27.12
C ALA A 569 -9.62 -13.67 27.80
N VAL A 570 -10.26 -12.83 26.99
CA VAL A 570 -11.23 -11.82 27.41
C VAL A 570 -12.54 -12.11 26.69
N SER A 571 -13.64 -12.20 27.42
CA SER A 571 -15.00 -12.24 26.88
C SER A 571 -15.75 -10.97 27.28
N TRP A 572 -16.54 -10.38 26.40
CA TRP A 572 -17.34 -9.20 26.73
C TRP A 572 -18.81 -9.39 26.36
N ILE A 573 -19.69 -8.75 27.12
CA ILE A 573 -21.14 -8.70 26.89
C ILE A 573 -21.61 -7.25 26.98
N GLU A 574 -22.56 -6.86 26.13
CA GLU A 574 -23.18 -5.54 26.16
C GLU A 574 -24.57 -5.64 26.82
N ILE A 575 -24.78 -4.89 27.91
CA ILE A 575 -26.06 -4.79 28.61
C ILE A 575 -26.35 -3.29 28.79
N ASP A 576 -27.52 -2.84 28.35
CA ASP A 576 -27.95 -1.43 28.46
C ASP A 576 -26.92 -0.41 27.94
N ASN A 577 -26.36 -0.63 26.74
CA ASN A 577 -25.29 0.19 26.13
C ASN A 577 -23.99 0.29 26.96
N LYS A 578 -23.75 -0.63 27.90
CA LYS A 578 -22.48 -0.76 28.63
C LYS A 578 -21.82 -2.09 28.31
N VAL A 579 -20.55 -2.03 27.92
CA VAL A 579 -19.73 -3.21 27.65
C VAL A 579 -19.11 -3.70 28.96
N HIS A 580 -19.40 -4.93 29.32
CA HIS A 580 -18.89 -5.63 30.48
C HIS A 580 -17.87 -6.68 30.02
N ALA A 581 -16.59 -6.46 30.29
CA ALA A 581 -15.51 -7.39 29.96
C ALA A 581 -15.17 -8.29 31.15
N PHE A 582 -14.89 -9.56 30.87
CA PHE A 582 -14.50 -10.60 31.80
C PHE A 582 -13.21 -11.24 31.31
N THR A 583 -12.20 -11.29 32.16
CA THR A 583 -10.96 -12.03 31.85
C THR A 583 -10.89 -13.30 32.69
N VAL A 584 -10.18 -14.32 32.22
CA VAL A 584 -10.02 -15.58 32.98
C VAL A 584 -9.38 -15.27 34.34
N SER A 585 -10.09 -15.63 35.42
CA SER A 585 -9.72 -15.34 36.82
C SER A 585 -9.90 -13.88 37.28
N ASP A 586 -10.58 -13.03 36.51
CA ASP A 586 -10.91 -11.67 36.91
C ASP A 586 -12.03 -11.62 37.96
N ARG A 587 -11.85 -10.80 39.00
CA ARG A 587 -12.89 -10.50 40.00
C ARG A 587 -13.16 -9.00 40.15
N LEU A 588 -12.63 -8.18 39.24
CA LEU A 588 -12.71 -6.71 39.32
C LEU A 588 -14.03 -6.14 38.79
N HIS A 589 -14.92 -6.99 38.27
CA HIS A 589 -16.22 -6.55 37.78
C HIS A 589 -17.05 -5.90 38.92
N PRO A 590 -17.69 -4.73 38.72
CA PRO A 590 -18.46 -4.04 39.77
C PRO A 590 -19.56 -4.92 40.39
N MET A 591 -20.12 -5.84 39.61
CA MET A 591 -21.13 -6.82 40.05
C MET A 591 -20.56 -8.21 40.32
N ALA A 592 -19.25 -8.38 40.49
CA ALA A 592 -18.61 -9.69 40.62
C ALA A 592 -19.24 -10.56 41.71
N LYS A 593 -19.56 -9.99 42.88
CA LYS A 593 -20.21 -10.73 43.97
C LYS A 593 -21.56 -11.33 43.56
N ALA A 594 -22.40 -10.55 42.87
CA ALA A 594 -23.71 -11.01 42.40
C ALA A 594 -23.56 -12.08 41.30
N ILE A 595 -22.69 -11.84 40.33
CA ILE A 595 -22.41 -12.79 39.22
C ILE A 595 -21.92 -14.13 39.76
N TYR A 596 -20.95 -14.13 40.70
CA TYR A 596 -20.42 -15.35 41.32
C TYR A 596 -21.39 -16.01 42.32
N SER A 597 -22.40 -15.29 42.80
CA SER A 597 -23.49 -15.87 43.59
C SER A 597 -24.42 -16.67 42.68
N VAL A 598 -24.87 -16.06 41.58
CA VAL A 598 -25.74 -16.70 40.59
C VAL A 598 -25.04 -17.89 39.92
N LEU A 599 -23.74 -17.76 39.57
CA LEU A 599 -22.95 -18.87 39.06
C LEU A 599 -22.86 -20.05 40.04
N ARG A 600 -22.80 -19.78 41.36
CA ARG A 600 -22.80 -20.85 42.39
C ARG A 600 -24.16 -21.53 42.48
N GLU A 601 -25.26 -20.77 42.42
CA GLU A 601 -26.62 -21.33 42.38
C GLU A 601 -26.81 -22.18 41.12
N LEU A 602 -26.43 -21.69 39.95
CA LEU A 602 -26.50 -22.43 38.69
C LEU A 602 -25.62 -23.69 38.70
N ALA A 603 -24.41 -23.61 39.25
CA ALA A 603 -23.52 -24.77 39.41
C ALA A 603 -24.15 -25.82 40.34
N SER A 604 -24.76 -25.40 41.45
CA SER A 604 -25.47 -26.31 42.37
C SER A 604 -26.67 -27.01 41.71
N HIS A 605 -27.37 -26.31 40.81
CA HIS A 605 -28.47 -26.90 40.04
C HIS A 605 -27.97 -27.87 38.96
N SER A 606 -26.83 -27.60 38.33
CA SER A 606 -26.22 -28.50 37.33
C SER A 606 -25.70 -29.81 37.95
N LEU A 607 -25.19 -29.76 39.19
CA LEU A 607 -24.78 -30.94 39.95
C LEU A 607 -25.97 -31.82 40.33
N ASN A 608 -27.12 -31.22 40.67
CA ASN A 608 -28.34 -31.96 40.99
C ASN A 608 -29.01 -32.64 39.77
N LEU A 609 -28.72 -32.16 38.55
CA LEU A 609 -29.19 -32.79 37.30
C LEU A 609 -28.35 -34.01 36.89
N ASN A 610 -27.07 -34.08 37.28
CA ASN A 610 -26.21 -35.24 37.01
C ASN A 610 -26.35 -36.37 38.03
N THR A 611 -27.00 -36.14 39.18
CA THR A 611 -27.34 -37.18 40.17
C THR A 611 -28.71 -37.84 39.95
N LYS A 612 -29.43 -37.47 38.88
CA LYS A 612 -30.73 -38.04 38.49
C LYS A 612 -30.71 -38.76 37.12
N ARG A 613 -29.55 -39.22 36.67
CA ARG A 613 -29.43 -40.14 35.52
C ARG A 613 -28.82 -41.46 35.94
#